data_AF-A0A0B4GWC4-F1
#
_entry.id   AF-A0A0B4GWC4-F1
#
_cell.length_a   1.000
_cell.length_b   1.000
_cell.length_c   1.000
_cell.angle_alpha   90.00
_cell.angle_beta   90.00
_cell.angle_gamma   90.00
#
_symmetry.space_group_name_H-M   'P 1'
#
loop_
_entity.id
_entity.type
_entity.pdbx_description
1 polymer ?
#
loop_
_entity_poly.entity_id
_entity_poly.type
_entity_poly.pdbx_seq_one_letter_code
_entity_poly.pdbx_strand_id
1 'polypeptide(L)'
;MPFQKLLSKAGFKNDSPVYAPLNLTALIHLVVGMFEVGYPAHWLVRILSCICTSVITTSARPPEKRVYSPAQVDATRPPKDICVQPWVTEFTTLVSIWRRLLPFGIDSSLSASLVPLETIHQYSIAFPPFPAINDHRPQSILVFWNTEVRDVAQRLDSLYGLLDGSGGGDNSKSARNIRENGVVCVTTFRFTTASRTAEFWMRADKMEQMMAGKWRAFHWRTDEWEASTPGVDVSSGVTKGRKWTTDALLDTKPEGS
;
A
#
# COMPACT_ATOMS: atom_id res chain seq x y z
N MET A 1 35.99 3.08 -17.34
CA MET A 1 35.79 2.25 -16.13
C MET A 1 36.48 2.83 -14.87
N PRO A 2 36.00 3.91 -14.24
CA PRO A 2 36.48 4.31 -12.90
C PRO A 2 35.43 4.19 -11.79
N PHE A 3 34.12 4.15 -12.11
CA PHE A 3 33.04 4.24 -11.13
C PHE A 3 32.85 2.97 -10.28
N GLN A 4 33.02 1.79 -10.87
CA GLN A 4 32.86 0.50 -10.19
C GLN A 4 33.93 0.22 -9.12
N LYS A 5 35.16 0.75 -9.29
CA LYS A 5 36.25 0.59 -8.31
C LYS A 5 36.14 1.54 -7.11
N LEU A 6 35.39 2.64 -7.23
CA LEU A 6 35.13 3.56 -6.12
C LEU A 6 34.07 3.00 -5.15
N LEU A 7 33.06 2.30 -5.67
CA LEU A 7 32.02 1.68 -4.84
C LEU A 7 32.53 0.49 -4.00
N SER A 8 33.52 -0.27 -4.51
CA SER A 8 34.08 -1.41 -3.77
C SER A 8 35.00 -1.01 -2.60
N LYS A 9 35.57 0.20 -2.63
CA LYS A 9 36.43 0.72 -1.54
C LYS A 9 35.67 1.37 -0.39
N ALA A 10 34.39 1.69 -0.59
CA ALA A 10 33.56 2.37 0.41
C ALA A 10 32.79 1.42 1.35
N GLY A 11 33.02 0.10 1.30
CA GLY A 11 32.38 -0.83 2.23
C GLY A 11 30.85 -0.89 2.16
N PHE A 12 30.24 -0.43 1.05
CA PHE A 12 28.80 -0.56 0.84
C PHE A 12 28.44 -2.00 0.47
N LYS A 13 28.44 -2.90 1.45
CA LYS A 13 27.47 -4.01 1.46
C LYS A 13 26.17 -3.43 1.95
N ASN A 14 25.27 -3.07 1.05
CA ASN A 14 23.91 -2.74 1.42
C ASN A 14 22.96 -3.61 0.60
N ASP A 15 22.78 -4.85 1.08
CA ASP A 15 21.77 -5.81 0.61
C ASP A 15 20.33 -5.37 1.00
N SER A 16 20.15 -4.17 1.54
CA SER A 16 18.85 -3.57 1.82
C SER A 16 18.08 -3.26 0.52
N PRO A 17 16.75 -3.47 0.48
CA PRO A 17 15.91 -3.14 -0.68
C PRO A 17 15.97 -1.66 -1.07
N VAL A 18 15.53 -1.34 -2.29
CA VAL A 18 15.43 0.05 -2.77
C VAL A 18 14.29 0.75 -2.02
N TYR A 19 14.63 1.83 -1.31
CA TYR A 19 13.68 2.66 -0.59
C TYR A 19 12.99 3.63 -1.54
N ALA A 20 11.69 3.44 -1.76
CA ALA A 20 10.87 4.36 -2.52
C ALA A 20 9.61 4.68 -1.69
N PRO A 21 9.32 5.96 -1.38
CA PRO A 21 8.12 6.37 -0.67
C PRO A 21 6.89 6.32 -1.60
N LEU A 22 6.72 5.23 -2.34
CA LEU A 22 5.63 5.06 -3.29
C LEU A 22 4.42 4.51 -2.55
N ASN A 23 3.37 5.32 -2.48
CA ASN A 23 2.04 4.87 -2.08
C ASN A 23 1.22 4.51 -3.34
N LEU A 24 0.02 3.97 -3.16
CA LEU A 24 -0.84 3.57 -4.27
C LEU A 24 -1.30 4.75 -5.15
N THR A 25 -1.16 5.99 -4.67
CA THR A 25 -1.43 7.16 -5.50
C THR A 25 -0.44 7.33 -6.64
N ALA A 26 0.83 6.98 -6.40
CA ALA A 26 1.87 7.06 -7.41
C ALA A 26 1.61 6.10 -8.58
N LEU A 27 0.97 4.96 -8.32
CA LEU A 27 0.54 4.04 -9.36
C LEU A 27 -0.57 4.66 -10.22
N ILE A 28 -1.53 5.36 -9.63
CA ILE A 28 -2.61 6.00 -10.40
C ILE A 28 -2.03 7.14 -11.26
N HIS A 29 -1.12 7.95 -10.72
CA HIS A 29 -0.39 8.95 -11.52
C HIS A 29 0.43 8.32 -12.64
N LEU A 30 1.10 7.18 -12.39
CA LEU A 30 1.83 6.46 -13.43
C LEU A 30 0.90 6.02 -14.56
N VAL A 31 -0.27 5.47 -14.23
CA VAL A 31 -1.28 5.05 -15.21
C VAL A 31 -1.78 6.25 -16.04
N VAL A 32 -2.01 7.40 -15.42
CA VAL A 32 -2.37 8.65 -16.13
C VAL A 32 -1.24 9.07 -17.08
N GLY A 33 0.01 9.12 -16.61
CA GLY A 33 1.15 9.49 -17.45
C GLY A 33 1.39 8.50 -18.60
N MET A 34 1.13 7.20 -18.40
CA MET A 34 1.18 6.22 -19.48
C MET A 34 0.12 6.52 -20.55
N PHE A 35 -1.09 6.92 -20.17
CA PHE A 35 -2.09 7.34 -21.16
C PHE A 35 -1.62 8.56 -21.96
N GLU A 36 -1.06 9.56 -21.28
CA GLU A 36 -0.59 10.80 -21.90
C GLU A 36 0.54 10.57 -22.92
N VAL A 37 1.42 9.57 -22.69
CA VAL A 37 2.47 9.19 -23.65
C VAL A 37 2.00 8.20 -24.72
N GLY A 38 0.69 7.90 -24.78
CA GLY A 38 0.06 7.17 -25.89
C GLY A 38 -0.24 5.69 -25.63
N TYR A 39 -0.16 5.20 -24.39
CA TYR A 39 -0.57 3.83 -24.10
C TYR A 39 -2.09 3.67 -24.25
N PRO A 40 -2.58 2.57 -24.89
CA PRO A 40 -4.01 2.33 -25.08
C PRO A 40 -4.80 2.27 -23.77
N ALA A 41 -5.89 3.04 -23.69
CA ALA A 41 -6.78 3.07 -22.52
C ALA A 41 -7.22 1.68 -22.03
N HIS A 42 -7.60 0.78 -22.93
CA HIS A 42 -8.06 -0.55 -22.57
C HIS A 42 -6.97 -1.42 -21.90
N TRP A 43 -5.67 -1.16 -22.16
CA TRP A 43 -4.59 -1.81 -21.42
C TRP A 43 -4.49 -1.28 -20.00
N LEU A 44 -4.64 0.03 -19.84
CA LEU A 44 -4.57 0.69 -18.54
C LEU A 44 -5.72 0.29 -17.63
N VAL A 45 -6.95 0.24 -18.17
CA VAL A 45 -8.11 -0.29 -17.46
C VAL A 45 -7.87 -1.72 -17.01
N ARG A 46 -7.33 -2.59 -17.89
CA ARG A 46 -7.01 -3.97 -17.54
C ARG A 46 -6.00 -4.06 -16.38
N ILE A 47 -4.97 -3.19 -16.35
CA ILE A 47 -4.01 -3.15 -15.23
C ILE A 47 -4.72 -2.83 -13.92
N LEU A 48 -5.59 -1.80 -13.91
CA LEU A 48 -6.36 -1.44 -12.72
C LEU A 48 -7.30 -2.58 -12.30
N SER A 49 -8.01 -3.21 -13.24
CA SER A 49 -8.88 -4.36 -12.98
C SER A 49 -8.13 -5.54 -12.36
N CYS A 50 -6.94 -5.88 -12.88
CA CYS A 50 -6.13 -6.99 -12.36
C CYS A 50 -5.69 -6.77 -10.90
N ILE A 51 -5.44 -5.52 -10.50
CA ILE A 51 -5.09 -5.22 -9.10
C ILE A 51 -6.32 -5.40 -8.21
N CYS A 52 -7.50 -5.00 -8.68
CA CYS A 52 -8.75 -5.24 -7.97
C CYS A 52 -9.07 -6.73 -7.77
N THR A 53 -8.56 -7.63 -8.62
CA THR A 53 -8.78 -9.09 -8.52
C THR A 53 -7.86 -9.82 -7.54
N SER A 54 -7.07 -9.10 -6.73
CA SER A 54 -6.23 -9.63 -5.63
C SER A 54 -5.02 -10.50 -5.99
N VAL A 55 -5.01 -11.10 -7.18
CA VAL A 55 -3.91 -11.92 -7.69
C VAL A 55 -3.48 -11.42 -9.06
N ILE A 56 -2.17 -11.25 -9.23
CA ILE A 56 -1.55 -10.84 -10.49
C ILE A 56 -0.53 -11.89 -10.91
N THR A 57 -0.71 -12.46 -12.10
CA THR A 57 0.29 -13.35 -12.71
C THR A 57 1.31 -12.51 -13.48
N THR A 58 2.59 -12.56 -13.10
CA THR A 58 3.64 -11.76 -13.73
C THR A 58 5.01 -12.44 -13.74
N SER A 59 5.82 -12.12 -14.76
CA SER A 59 7.25 -12.47 -14.81
C SER A 59 8.14 -11.47 -14.06
N ALA A 60 7.60 -10.30 -13.70
CA ALA A 60 8.32 -9.31 -12.90
C ALA A 60 8.61 -9.83 -11.49
N ARG A 61 9.69 -9.34 -10.85
CA ARG A 61 9.98 -9.59 -9.43
C ARG A 61 10.35 -8.28 -8.74
N PRO A 62 10.11 -8.17 -7.44
CA PRO A 62 10.60 -7.06 -6.66
C PRO A 62 12.13 -7.00 -6.72
N PRO A 63 12.72 -5.80 -6.62
CA PRO A 63 14.16 -5.65 -6.47
C PRO A 63 14.65 -6.34 -5.18
N GLU A 64 15.44 -7.39 -5.33
CA GLU A 64 16.19 -8.08 -4.26
C GLU A 64 17.46 -7.31 -3.85
N LYS A 65 17.98 -6.46 -4.74
CA LYS A 65 19.22 -5.71 -4.53
C LYS A 65 19.08 -4.28 -5.07
N ARG A 66 19.86 -3.35 -4.53
CA ARG A 66 19.87 -1.96 -5.01
C ARG A 66 20.42 -1.79 -6.41
N VAL A 67 21.36 -2.65 -6.80
CA VAL A 67 22.06 -2.55 -8.08
C VAL A 67 21.93 -3.87 -8.81
N TYR A 68 21.47 -3.78 -10.05
CA TYR A 68 21.38 -4.88 -10.99
C TYR A 68 22.38 -4.68 -12.13
N SER A 69 23.02 -5.76 -12.58
CA SER A 69 23.72 -5.75 -13.86
C SER A 69 22.71 -5.85 -15.02
N PRO A 70 23.06 -5.38 -16.24
CA PRO A 70 22.18 -5.51 -17.40
C PRO A 70 21.67 -6.94 -17.62
N ALA A 71 22.57 -7.93 -17.51
CA ALA A 71 22.19 -9.34 -17.64
C ALA A 71 21.17 -9.83 -16.59
N GLN A 72 21.15 -9.23 -15.40
CA GLN A 72 20.15 -9.56 -14.39
C GLN A 72 18.81 -8.85 -14.63
N VAL A 73 18.82 -7.68 -15.27
CA VAL A 73 17.61 -6.96 -15.70
C VAL A 73 16.95 -7.70 -16.87
N ASP A 74 17.76 -8.16 -17.83
CA ASP A 74 17.32 -8.88 -19.02
C ASP A 74 16.97 -10.36 -18.75
N ALA A 75 17.16 -10.83 -17.51
CA ALA A 75 16.89 -12.20 -17.14
C ALA A 75 15.38 -12.52 -17.23
N THR A 76 15.02 -13.41 -18.15
CA THR A 76 13.66 -13.92 -18.26
C THR A 76 13.31 -14.79 -17.06
N ARG A 77 12.15 -14.53 -16.47
CA ARG A 77 11.63 -15.29 -15.33
C ARG A 77 10.27 -15.90 -15.68
N PRO A 78 9.95 -17.11 -15.18
CA PRO A 78 8.66 -17.71 -15.42
C PRO A 78 7.54 -16.86 -14.79
N PRO A 79 6.34 -16.80 -15.40
CA PRO A 79 5.18 -16.18 -14.79
C PRO A 79 4.88 -16.82 -13.43
N LYS A 80 4.54 -15.98 -12.45
CA LYS A 80 4.18 -16.40 -11.09
C LYS A 80 3.05 -15.53 -10.56
N ASP A 81 2.18 -16.14 -9.78
CA ASP A 81 1.11 -15.44 -9.09
C ASP A 81 1.64 -14.68 -7.88
N ILE A 82 1.25 -13.41 -7.80
CA ILE A 82 1.55 -12.51 -6.71
C ILE A 82 0.23 -12.09 -6.07
N CYS A 83 0.13 -12.27 -4.75
CA CYS A 83 -1.00 -11.81 -3.97
C CYS A 83 -0.83 -10.32 -3.68
N VAL A 84 -1.76 -9.50 -4.16
CA VAL A 84 -1.88 -8.07 -3.87
C VAL A 84 -3.06 -7.75 -2.95
N GLN A 85 -3.73 -8.78 -2.43
CA GLN A 85 -4.88 -8.67 -1.53
C GLN A 85 -4.71 -7.67 -0.38
N PRO A 86 -3.53 -7.55 0.29
CA PRO A 86 -3.34 -6.57 1.36
C PRO A 86 -3.66 -5.13 0.94
N TRP A 87 -3.49 -4.77 -0.33
CA TRP A 87 -3.70 -3.41 -0.83
C TRP A 87 -5.04 -3.21 -1.54
N VAL A 88 -5.81 -4.27 -1.82
CA VAL A 88 -7.03 -4.19 -2.63
C VAL A 88 -8.06 -3.25 -2.01
N THR A 89 -8.18 -3.23 -0.69
CA THR A 89 -9.15 -2.34 -0.01
C THR A 89 -8.78 -0.86 -0.20
N GLU A 90 -7.52 -0.49 0.02
CA GLU A 90 -7.04 0.86 -0.25
C GLU A 90 -7.19 1.20 -1.72
N PHE A 91 -6.75 0.30 -2.61
CA PHE A 91 -6.76 0.53 -4.04
C PHE A 91 -8.16 0.77 -4.60
N THR A 92 -9.13 -0.10 -4.27
CA THR A 92 -10.52 0.07 -4.69
C THR A 92 -11.13 1.35 -4.13
N THR A 93 -10.76 1.76 -2.91
CA THR A 93 -11.17 3.06 -2.36
C THR A 93 -10.61 4.21 -3.21
N LEU A 94 -9.29 4.24 -3.46
CA LEU A 94 -8.64 5.31 -4.21
C LEU A 94 -9.15 5.42 -5.65
N VAL A 95 -9.27 4.29 -6.36
CA VAL A 95 -9.80 4.29 -7.73
C VAL A 95 -11.28 4.73 -7.75
N SER A 96 -12.07 4.37 -6.73
CA SER A 96 -13.45 4.86 -6.62
C SER A 96 -13.50 6.39 -6.49
N ILE A 97 -12.59 6.98 -5.72
CA ILE A 97 -12.45 8.43 -5.56
C ILE A 97 -11.99 9.09 -6.88
N TRP A 98 -10.98 8.53 -7.54
CA TRP A 98 -10.31 9.17 -8.67
C TRP A 98 -10.83 8.78 -10.04
N ARG A 99 -11.78 7.86 -10.14
CA ARG A 99 -12.35 7.41 -11.43
C ARG A 99 -12.79 8.54 -12.36
N ARG A 100 -13.28 9.65 -11.82
CA ARG A 100 -13.73 10.83 -12.60
C ARG A 100 -12.58 11.69 -13.12
N LEU A 101 -11.37 11.50 -12.57
CA LEU A 101 -10.15 12.20 -12.94
C LEU A 101 -9.28 11.39 -13.90
N LEU A 102 -9.64 10.12 -14.17
CA LEU A 102 -8.92 9.33 -15.16
C LEU A 102 -9.20 9.89 -16.57
N PRO A 103 -8.18 10.07 -17.42
CA PRO A 103 -8.33 10.63 -18.76
C PRO A 103 -8.91 9.62 -19.77
N PHE A 104 -9.45 8.50 -19.30
CA PHE A 104 -10.03 7.44 -20.11
C PHE A 104 -11.23 6.79 -19.41
N GLY A 105 -12.10 6.17 -20.21
CA GLY A 105 -13.29 5.48 -19.70
C GLY A 105 -12.96 4.21 -18.91
N ILE A 106 -13.80 3.91 -17.92
CA ILE A 106 -13.73 2.67 -17.12
C ILE A 106 -14.71 1.65 -17.71
N ASP A 107 -14.30 0.37 -17.77
CA ASP A 107 -15.16 -0.72 -18.23
C ASP A 107 -15.95 -1.37 -17.08
N SER A 108 -16.81 -2.33 -17.43
CA SER A 108 -17.62 -3.07 -16.46
C SER A 108 -16.78 -3.90 -15.49
N SER A 109 -15.62 -4.39 -15.90
CA SER A 109 -14.74 -5.23 -15.06
C SER A 109 -14.18 -4.43 -13.89
N LEU A 110 -13.67 -3.23 -14.17
CA LEU A 110 -13.17 -2.35 -13.13
C LEU A 110 -14.32 -1.77 -12.32
N SER A 111 -15.39 -1.32 -12.97
CA SER A 111 -16.56 -0.74 -12.29
C SER A 111 -17.20 -1.68 -11.28
N ALA A 112 -17.21 -2.98 -11.52
CA ALA A 112 -17.76 -3.98 -10.58
C ALA A 112 -16.97 -4.08 -9.26
N SER A 113 -15.71 -3.65 -9.26
CA SER A 113 -14.82 -3.69 -8.07
C SER A 113 -14.85 -2.40 -7.25
N LEU A 114 -15.42 -1.33 -7.80
CA LEU A 114 -15.45 0.00 -7.17
C LEU A 114 -16.66 0.14 -6.23
N VAL A 115 -16.53 1.05 -5.27
CA VAL A 115 -17.61 1.36 -4.32
C VAL A 115 -18.24 2.72 -4.62
N PRO A 116 -19.51 2.93 -4.25
CA PRO A 116 -20.12 4.25 -4.31
C PRO A 116 -19.40 5.23 -3.37
N LEU A 117 -19.24 6.48 -3.80
CA LEU A 117 -18.47 7.50 -3.06
C LEU A 117 -19.07 7.78 -1.68
N GLU A 118 -20.40 7.72 -1.58
CA GLU A 118 -21.16 7.93 -0.36
C GLU A 118 -20.92 6.87 0.72
N THR A 119 -20.26 5.77 0.37
CA THR A 119 -19.84 4.71 1.30
C THR A 119 -18.40 4.91 1.79
N ILE A 120 -17.65 5.86 1.23
CA ILE A 120 -16.28 6.16 1.63
C ILE A 120 -16.31 7.22 2.74
N HIS A 121 -15.56 6.98 3.80
CA HIS A 121 -15.45 7.89 4.94
C HIS A 121 -13.98 8.12 5.30
N GLN A 122 -13.73 9.27 5.92
CA GLN A 122 -12.45 9.54 6.56
C GLN A 122 -12.45 8.83 7.91
N TYR A 123 -11.41 8.06 8.19
CA TYR A 123 -11.18 7.41 9.46
C TYR A 123 -9.93 7.98 10.11
N SER A 124 -9.89 7.94 11.43
CA SER A 124 -8.73 8.33 12.20
C SER A 124 -8.40 7.29 13.27
N ILE A 125 -7.12 7.13 13.57
CA ILE A 125 -6.64 6.30 14.66
C ILE A 125 -5.44 6.96 15.33
N ALA A 126 -5.46 7.01 16.66
CA ALA A 126 -4.37 7.57 17.45
C ALA A 126 -3.50 6.44 18.04
N PHE A 127 -2.19 6.62 17.97
CA PHE A 127 -1.22 5.66 18.49
C PHE A 127 -0.66 6.10 19.85
N PRO A 128 -0.42 5.17 20.79
CA PRO A 128 0.30 5.44 22.03
C PRO A 128 1.68 6.07 21.79
N PRO A 129 2.31 6.70 22.78
CA PRO A 129 3.62 7.33 22.57
C PRO A 129 4.65 6.28 22.12
N PHE A 130 5.41 6.61 21.08
CA PHE A 130 6.50 5.78 20.57
C PHE A 130 7.71 6.67 20.26
N PRO A 131 8.94 6.12 20.24
CA PRO A 131 10.13 6.92 19.94
C PRO A 131 10.00 7.56 18.56
N ALA A 132 10.24 8.87 18.48
CA ALA A 132 10.34 9.59 17.21
C ALA A 132 11.65 9.18 16.53
N ILE A 133 11.64 8.05 15.81
CA ILE A 133 12.81 7.60 15.08
C ILE A 133 12.83 8.33 13.73
N ASN A 134 13.64 9.39 13.65
CA ASN A 134 13.93 10.15 12.43
C ASN A 134 12.68 10.54 11.59
N ASP A 135 11.87 11.46 12.13
CA ASP A 135 10.66 12.04 11.52
C ASP A 135 10.85 12.69 10.14
N HIS A 136 12.08 12.74 9.61
CA HIS A 136 12.40 13.33 8.31
C HIS A 136 12.26 12.34 7.13
N ARG A 137 11.85 11.09 7.36
CA ARG A 137 11.68 10.09 6.28
C ARG A 137 10.21 9.68 6.13
N PRO A 138 9.50 10.11 5.07
CA PRO A 138 8.07 9.84 4.87
C PRO A 138 7.83 8.42 4.32
N GLN A 139 8.38 7.40 4.98
CA GLN A 139 8.34 6.01 4.54
C GLN A 139 7.57 5.19 5.56
N SER A 140 6.25 5.36 5.54
CA SER A 140 5.34 4.75 6.51
C SER A 140 4.16 4.09 5.84
N ILE A 141 3.65 3.05 6.49
CA ILE A 141 2.46 2.31 6.07
C ILE A 141 1.62 2.00 7.31
N LEU A 142 0.30 2.15 7.19
CA LEU A 142 -0.60 1.61 8.20
C LEU A 142 -0.90 0.16 7.87
N VAL A 143 -0.77 -0.70 8.86
CA VAL A 143 -1.00 -2.13 8.73
C VAL A 143 -2.11 -2.52 9.69
N PHE A 144 -3.24 -2.92 9.14
CA PHE A 144 -4.34 -3.53 9.87
C PHE A 144 -4.14 -5.03 9.83
N TRP A 145 -4.08 -5.64 11.00
CA TRP A 145 -3.77 -7.04 11.16
C TRP A 145 -4.87 -7.77 11.91
N ASN A 146 -5.41 -8.82 11.31
CA ASN A 146 -6.42 -9.68 11.93
C ASN A 146 -5.75 -10.68 12.87
N THR A 147 -5.98 -10.52 14.16
CA THR A 147 -5.39 -11.38 15.20
C THR A 147 -6.01 -12.77 15.30
N GLU A 148 -7.15 -13.02 14.64
CA GLU A 148 -7.80 -14.33 14.61
C GLU A 148 -7.19 -15.28 13.58
N VAL A 149 -6.46 -14.76 12.60
CA VAL A 149 -5.69 -15.59 11.67
C VAL A 149 -4.52 -16.20 12.45
N ARG A 150 -4.40 -17.53 12.53
CA ARG A 150 -3.34 -18.17 13.32
C ARG A 150 -1.93 -17.75 12.86
N ASP A 151 -0.96 -17.84 13.78
CA ASP A 151 0.48 -17.56 13.57
C ASP A 151 0.88 -16.08 13.39
N VAL A 152 -0.04 -15.12 13.60
CA VAL A 152 0.25 -13.66 13.56
C VAL A 152 1.42 -13.26 14.46
N ALA A 153 1.38 -13.69 15.73
CA ALA A 153 2.27 -13.18 16.76
C ALA A 153 3.73 -13.59 16.56
N GLN A 154 3.98 -14.65 15.79
CA GLN A 154 5.33 -15.15 15.50
C GLN A 154 5.96 -14.48 14.27
N ARG A 155 5.25 -13.59 13.56
CA ARG A 155 5.62 -13.09 12.23
C ARG A 155 5.67 -11.57 12.13
N LEU A 156 5.65 -10.88 13.27
CA LEU A 156 5.80 -9.43 13.33
C LEU A 156 7.23 -8.96 13.01
N ASP A 157 8.19 -9.88 12.93
CA ASP A 157 9.62 -9.56 12.78
C ASP A 157 10.02 -9.13 11.36
N SER A 158 9.20 -9.39 10.33
CA SER A 158 9.44 -8.84 8.98
C SER A 158 8.19 -8.85 8.09
N LEU A 159 7.52 -7.69 7.98
CA LEU A 159 6.40 -7.52 7.06
C LEU A 159 6.84 -7.69 5.60
N TYR A 160 8.07 -7.30 5.25
CA TYR A 160 8.59 -7.46 3.89
C TYR A 160 8.60 -8.92 3.45
N GLY A 161 9.16 -9.81 4.26
CA GLY A 161 9.21 -11.24 3.95
C GLY A 161 7.82 -11.87 3.87
N LEU A 162 6.86 -11.38 4.65
CA LEU A 162 5.47 -11.80 4.55
C LEU A 162 4.80 -11.30 3.26
N LEU A 163 5.07 -10.06 2.82
CA LEU A 163 4.43 -9.48 1.66
C LEU A 163 5.07 -9.90 0.33
N ASP A 164 6.37 -10.20 0.31
CA ASP A 164 7.06 -10.72 -0.87
C ASP A 164 6.75 -12.21 -1.11
N GLY A 165 5.60 -12.48 -1.73
CA GLY A 165 5.27 -13.84 -2.19
C GLY A 165 6.09 -14.31 -3.39
N SER A 166 6.92 -13.46 -4.01
CA SER A 166 7.38 -13.66 -5.38
C SER A 166 8.88 -13.92 -5.53
N GLY A 167 9.74 -13.27 -4.72
CA GLY A 167 11.19 -13.17 -4.92
C GLY A 167 12.09 -13.77 -3.83
N GLY A 168 11.52 -14.40 -2.80
CA GLY A 168 12.31 -15.03 -1.72
C GLY A 168 11.63 -15.01 -0.35
N GLY A 169 10.53 -14.26 -0.21
CA GLY A 169 9.73 -14.24 1.02
C GLY A 169 8.94 -15.52 1.30
N ASP A 170 8.20 -15.50 2.41
CA ASP A 170 7.56 -16.68 2.97
C ASP A 170 6.36 -17.14 2.12
N ASN A 171 6.49 -18.36 1.60
CA ASN A 171 5.51 -19.01 0.75
C ASN A 171 4.75 -20.16 1.41
N SER A 172 4.89 -20.31 2.74
CA SER A 172 4.11 -21.26 3.54
C SER A 172 2.61 -21.01 3.41
N LYS A 173 1.81 -22.05 3.68
CA LYS A 173 0.35 -21.94 3.72
C LYS A 173 -0.13 -20.87 4.71
N SER A 174 0.57 -20.74 5.84
CA SER A 174 0.28 -19.71 6.85
C SER A 174 0.51 -18.30 6.30
N ALA A 175 1.66 -18.05 5.65
CA ALA A 175 1.96 -16.76 5.03
C ALA A 175 0.93 -16.35 3.95
N ARG A 176 0.50 -17.32 3.12
CA ARG A 176 -0.55 -17.09 2.11
C ARG A 176 -1.87 -16.71 2.75
N ASN A 177 -2.31 -17.48 3.75
CA ASN A 177 -3.54 -17.20 4.48
C ASN A 177 -3.52 -15.81 5.15
N ILE A 178 -2.38 -15.41 5.72
CA ILE A 178 -2.20 -14.07 6.30
C ILE A 178 -2.31 -12.99 5.22
N ARG A 179 -1.66 -13.14 4.05
CA ARG A 179 -1.79 -12.17 2.96
C ARG A 179 -3.22 -12.05 2.43
N GLU A 180 -3.94 -13.16 2.36
CA GLU A 180 -5.29 -13.20 1.79
C GLU A 180 -6.36 -12.68 2.77
N ASN A 181 -6.22 -13.00 4.06
CA ASN A 181 -7.28 -12.81 5.06
C ASN A 181 -6.85 -12.01 6.29
N GLY A 182 -5.56 -11.86 6.50
CA GLY A 182 -4.97 -11.40 7.76
C GLY A 182 -4.45 -9.98 7.76
N VAL A 183 -4.23 -9.36 6.60
CA VAL A 183 -3.57 -8.05 6.50
C VAL A 183 -4.31 -7.14 5.54
N VAL A 184 -4.46 -5.87 5.93
CA VAL A 184 -4.84 -4.76 5.06
C VAL A 184 -3.80 -3.64 5.24
N CYS A 185 -3.27 -3.16 4.13
CA CYS A 185 -2.25 -2.13 4.05
C CYS A 185 -2.88 -0.81 3.57
N VAL A 186 -2.49 0.30 4.20
CA VAL A 186 -2.87 1.66 3.78
C VAL A 186 -1.63 2.52 3.68
N THR A 187 -1.34 2.97 2.47
CA THR A 187 -0.15 3.76 2.10
C THR A 187 -0.47 5.26 1.92
N THR A 188 -1.74 5.61 1.80
CA THR A 188 -2.24 6.96 1.55
C THR A 188 -2.97 7.48 2.78
N PHE A 189 -2.25 8.18 3.64
CA PHE A 189 -2.78 8.74 4.87
C PHE A 189 -2.04 10.02 5.26
N ARG A 190 -2.69 10.87 6.04
CA ARG A 190 -2.08 12.00 6.73
C ARG A 190 -1.68 11.53 8.12
N PHE A 191 -0.45 11.79 8.53
CA PHE A 191 0.00 11.56 9.90
C PHE A 191 0.28 12.88 10.60
N THR A 192 -0.34 13.08 11.75
CA THR A 192 -0.09 14.26 12.60
C THR A 192 0.77 13.84 13.78
N THR A 193 2.06 14.18 13.75
CA THR A 193 3.04 13.76 14.77
C THR A 193 2.67 14.25 16.18
N ALA A 194 2.15 15.48 16.30
CA ALA A 194 1.78 16.06 17.59
C ALA A 194 0.71 15.23 18.34
N SER A 195 -0.31 14.75 17.61
CA SER A 195 -1.38 13.91 18.16
C SER A 195 -1.16 12.42 17.96
N ARG A 196 -0.09 12.02 17.23
CA ARG A 196 0.19 10.65 16.78
C ARG A 196 -1.02 10.02 16.09
N THR A 197 -1.72 10.80 15.29
CA THR A 197 -2.96 10.39 14.64
C THR A 197 -2.73 10.16 13.15
N ALA A 198 -3.12 9.00 12.67
CA ALA A 198 -3.22 8.73 11.24
C ALA A 198 -4.67 8.95 10.78
N GLU A 199 -4.83 9.68 9.68
CA GLU A 199 -6.13 9.93 9.04
C GLU A 199 -6.08 9.46 7.59
N PHE A 200 -7.07 8.66 7.19
CA PHE A 200 -7.09 8.02 5.90
C PHE A 200 -8.53 7.86 5.40
N TRP A 201 -8.70 7.77 4.08
CA TRP A 201 -9.99 7.50 3.46
C TRP A 201 -10.14 6.02 3.21
N MET A 202 -11.30 5.45 3.54
CA MET A 202 -11.56 4.02 3.34
C MET A 202 -13.04 3.76 3.07
N ARG A 203 -13.32 2.73 2.26
CA ARG A 203 -14.67 2.16 2.11
C ARG A 203 -15.23 1.63 3.44
N ALA A 204 -16.49 1.98 3.72
CA ALA A 204 -17.10 1.73 5.03
C ALA A 204 -17.32 0.24 5.32
N ASP A 205 -17.71 -0.54 4.32
CA ASP A 205 -17.95 -1.98 4.45
C ASP A 205 -16.75 -2.73 5.04
N LYS A 206 -15.53 -2.45 4.56
CA LYS A 206 -14.32 -3.08 5.09
C LYS A 206 -13.96 -2.55 6.48
N MET A 207 -14.09 -1.25 6.71
CA MET A 207 -13.79 -0.68 8.03
C MET A 207 -14.75 -1.19 9.10
N GLU A 208 -16.05 -1.28 8.80
CA GLU A 208 -17.06 -1.82 9.70
C GLU A 208 -16.79 -3.30 10.00
N GLN A 209 -16.37 -4.09 8.99
CA GLN A 209 -15.90 -5.46 9.21
C GLN A 209 -14.70 -5.50 10.18
N MET A 210 -13.70 -4.63 10.01
CA MET A 210 -12.51 -4.61 10.85
C MET A 210 -12.80 -4.12 12.27
N MET A 211 -13.69 -3.15 12.44
CA MET A 211 -14.13 -2.63 13.73
C MET A 211 -14.99 -3.64 14.52
N ALA A 212 -15.76 -4.48 13.83
CA ALA A 212 -16.54 -5.56 14.45
C ALA A 212 -15.69 -6.81 14.77
N GLY A 213 -14.58 -7.01 14.04
CA GLY A 213 -13.67 -8.14 14.21
C GLY A 213 -12.52 -7.86 15.18
N LYS A 214 -11.59 -8.81 15.30
CA LYS A 214 -10.37 -8.65 16.12
C LYS A 214 -9.17 -8.21 15.28
N TRP A 215 -9.18 -6.93 14.94
CA TRP A 215 -8.11 -6.30 14.18
C TRP A 215 -7.29 -5.37 15.06
N ARG A 216 -5.98 -5.34 14.80
CA ARG A 216 -5.05 -4.38 15.39
C ARG A 216 -4.40 -3.56 14.30
N ALA A 217 -4.33 -2.25 14.49
CA ALA A 217 -3.68 -1.34 13.57
C ALA A 217 -2.30 -0.96 14.11
N PHE A 218 -1.35 -0.87 13.21
CA PHE A 218 0.03 -0.53 13.50
C PHE A 218 0.51 0.52 12.52
N HIS A 219 1.34 1.44 12.99
CA HIS A 219 2.14 2.28 12.11
C HIS A 219 3.50 1.60 11.92
N TRP A 220 3.84 1.29 10.68
CA TRP A 220 5.09 0.64 10.30
C TRP A 220 5.96 1.58 9.48
N ARG A 221 7.27 1.38 9.56
CA ARG A 221 8.23 2.01 8.66
C ARG A 221 8.57 1.08 7.51
N THR A 222 8.58 1.59 6.29
CA THR A 222 8.84 0.80 5.07
C THR A 222 10.31 0.74 4.66
N ASP A 223 11.20 1.46 5.35
CA ASP A 223 12.64 1.27 5.18
C ASP A 223 13.22 0.16 6.06
N GLU A 224 12.70 0.01 7.27
CA GLU A 224 13.09 -1.06 8.19
C GLU A 224 12.14 -2.27 8.08
N TRP A 225 10.92 -2.06 7.58
CA TRP A 225 9.85 -3.07 7.57
C TRP A 225 9.53 -3.60 8.97
N GLU A 226 9.54 -2.70 9.95
CA GLU A 226 9.27 -2.94 11.35
C GLU A 226 8.12 -2.04 11.85
N ALA A 227 7.38 -2.53 12.85
CA ALA A 227 6.35 -1.76 13.52
C ALA A 227 6.97 -0.64 14.37
N SER A 228 6.59 0.61 14.12
CA SER A 228 7.01 1.75 14.93
C SER A 228 6.18 1.89 16.21
N THR A 229 5.00 1.27 16.26
CA THR A 229 4.04 1.42 17.35
C THR A 229 3.64 0.07 17.93
N PRO A 230 3.25 0.02 19.22
CA PRO A 230 2.40 -1.06 19.67
C PRO A 230 1.08 -1.04 18.87
N GLY A 231 0.53 -2.22 18.59
CA GLY A 231 -0.74 -2.33 17.87
C GLY A 231 -1.90 -1.76 18.69
N VAL A 232 -2.78 -1.02 18.06
CA VAL A 232 -3.99 -0.46 18.65
C VAL A 232 -5.19 -1.27 18.18
N ASP A 233 -6.08 -1.67 19.09
CA ASP A 233 -7.29 -2.38 18.71
C ASP A 233 -8.18 -1.49 17.84
N VAL A 234 -8.56 -1.98 16.67
CA VAL A 234 -9.32 -1.22 15.68
C VAL A 234 -10.73 -0.90 16.17
N SER A 235 -11.34 -1.83 16.92
CA SER A 235 -12.69 -1.71 17.45
C SER A 235 -12.87 -0.52 18.41
N SER A 236 -11.83 -0.14 19.15
CA SER A 236 -11.86 0.95 20.13
C SER A 236 -11.01 2.15 19.72
N GLY A 237 -9.99 1.97 18.87
CA GLY A 237 -9.06 3.01 18.46
C GLY A 237 -9.47 3.80 17.23
N VAL A 238 -10.30 3.23 16.34
CA VAL A 238 -10.72 3.91 15.11
C VAL A 238 -11.95 4.77 15.35
N THR A 239 -11.88 6.02 14.89
CA THR A 239 -13.03 6.93 14.83
C THR A 239 -13.44 7.15 13.37
N LYS A 240 -14.74 6.96 13.08
CA LYS A 240 -15.36 7.28 11.78
C LYS A 240 -15.67 8.77 11.73
N GLY A 241 -15.11 9.46 10.76
CA GLY A 241 -15.30 10.89 10.52
C GLY A 241 -16.26 11.16 9.36
N ARG A 242 -15.98 12.24 8.64
CA ARG A 242 -16.83 12.72 7.54
C ARG A 242 -16.89 11.74 6.37
N LYS A 243 -18.01 11.78 5.66
CA LYS A 243 -18.22 11.09 4.39
C LYS A 243 -17.48 11.80 3.26
N TRP A 244 -17.07 11.05 2.24
CA TRP A 244 -16.56 11.65 1.01
C TRP A 244 -17.71 12.28 0.24
N THR A 245 -17.69 13.61 0.08
CA THR A 245 -18.65 14.35 -0.74
C THR A 245 -17.92 14.99 -1.92
N THR A 246 -18.62 15.15 -3.04
CA THR A 246 -18.09 15.90 -4.19
C THR A 246 -17.84 17.38 -3.85
N ASP A 247 -18.52 17.92 -2.83
CA ASP A 247 -18.35 19.29 -2.36
C ASP A 247 -17.01 19.53 -1.66
N ALA A 248 -16.36 18.47 -1.14
CA ALA A 248 -15.04 18.56 -0.53
C ALA A 248 -13.93 19.00 -1.52
N LEU A 249 -14.18 18.91 -2.83
CA LEU A 249 -13.29 19.44 -3.87
C LEU A 249 -13.52 20.95 -4.12
N LEU A 250 -14.65 21.51 -3.67
CA LEU A 250 -15.05 22.91 -3.89
C LEU A 250 -14.72 23.83 -2.71
N ASP A 251 -14.42 23.28 -1.53
CA ASP A 251 -14.05 24.05 -0.32
C ASP A 251 -12.59 24.54 -0.31
N THR A 252 -11.83 24.35 -1.39
CA THR A 252 -10.53 25.02 -1.58
C THR A 252 -10.71 26.39 -2.23
N LYS A 253 -11.52 27.26 -1.62
CA LYS A 253 -11.38 28.70 -1.87
C LYS A 253 -10.19 29.22 -1.07
N PRO A 254 -9.24 29.94 -1.68
CA PRO A 254 -8.25 30.68 -0.92
C PRO A 254 -9.00 31.79 -0.16
N GLU A 255 -9.02 31.69 1.16
CA GLU A 255 -9.29 32.87 1.98
C GLU A 255 -8.12 33.85 1.79
N GLY A 256 -8.42 35.01 1.20
CA GLY A 256 -7.53 36.17 1.23
C GLY A 256 -6.80 36.48 -0.08
N SER A 257 -7.47 37.25 -0.93
CA SER A 257 -6.86 38.34 -1.71
C SER A 257 -7.91 39.40 -1.98
#